data_AF-A0A2I4CEE5-F1
#
_entry.id   AF-A0A2I4CEE5-F1
#
_cell.length_a   1.000
_cell.length_b   1.000
_cell.length_c   1.000
_cell.angle_alpha   90.00
_cell.angle_beta   90.00
_cell.angle_gamma   90.00
#
_symmetry.space_group_name_H-M   'P 1'
#
loop_
_entity.id
_entity.type
_entity.pdbx_description
1 polymer ?
#
loop_
_entity_poly.entity_id
_entity_poly.type
_entity_poly.pdbx_seq_one_letter_code
_entity_poly.pdbx_strand_id
1 'polypeptide(L)'
;MSASALGSTFPLLSPENLRVSEESYNHFRVSWDPPQSPTVGYKIVYQPIYVQGPVLETTVGEDMNSILLLNLLSGTEYNVQVTASYPAGQSETLLINGKTCKYFGHKCVPVKAPHFSADGFLRVQRLLYLHS
;
A
#
# COMPACT_ATOMS: atom_id res chain seq x y z
N MET A 1 -2.45 6.19 51.71
CA MET A 1 -2.65 6.91 50.44
C MET A 1 -2.57 5.87 49.33
N SER A 2 -3.66 5.59 48.62
CA SER A 2 -3.60 4.77 47.40
C SER A 2 -4.70 5.26 46.47
N ALA A 3 -4.33 6.18 45.59
CA ALA A 3 -5.15 6.47 44.43
C ALA A 3 -4.80 5.41 43.39
N SER A 4 -5.63 4.37 43.30
CA SER A 4 -5.64 3.45 42.17
C SER A 4 -6.18 4.21 40.96
N ALA A 5 -5.29 4.88 40.22
CA ALA A 5 -5.60 5.33 38.88
C ALA A 5 -5.55 4.11 37.96
N LEU A 6 -6.68 3.41 37.79
CA LEU A 6 -6.89 2.54 36.64
C LEU A 6 -7.02 3.44 35.41
N GLY A 7 -5.89 3.97 34.94
CA GLY A 7 -5.80 4.69 33.68
C GLY A 7 -6.19 3.74 32.56
N SER A 8 -7.29 4.02 31.88
CA SER A 8 -7.77 3.24 30.76
C SER A 8 -6.76 3.33 29.60
N THR A 9 -5.79 2.43 29.55
CA THR A 9 -4.93 2.26 28.38
C THR A 9 -5.78 1.65 27.27
N PHE A 10 -6.16 2.48 26.29
CA PHE A 10 -6.77 1.98 25.06
C PHE A 10 -5.78 1.05 24.33
N PRO A 11 -6.26 -0.04 23.70
CA PRO A 11 -5.40 -0.91 22.93
C PRO A 11 -4.78 -0.15 21.74
N LEU A 12 -3.52 -0.45 21.43
CA LEU A 12 -2.78 0.13 20.31
C LEU A 12 -3.18 -0.57 18.99
N LEU A 13 -4.39 -0.26 18.52
CA LEU A 13 -4.96 -0.90 17.34
C LEU A 13 -4.35 -0.36 16.04
N SER A 14 -4.16 -1.25 15.07
CA SER A 14 -3.69 -0.88 13.74
C SER A 14 -4.80 -0.20 12.93
N PRO A 15 -4.47 0.65 11.94
CA PRO A 15 -5.46 1.07 10.95
C PRO A 15 -6.00 -0.15 10.20
N GLU A 16 -7.12 -0.02 9.49
CA GLU A 16 -7.75 -1.11 8.75
C GLU A 16 -7.95 -0.77 7.27
N ASN A 17 -8.27 -1.79 6.47
CA ASN A 17 -8.70 -1.64 5.07
C ASN A 17 -7.84 -0.66 4.26
N LEU A 18 -6.53 -0.90 4.21
CA LEU A 18 -5.63 -0.11 3.36
C LEU A 18 -6.07 -0.25 1.89
N ARG A 19 -6.05 0.86 1.17
CA ARG A 19 -6.45 0.96 -0.24
C ARG A 19 -5.45 1.84 -0.98
N VAL A 20 -5.20 1.51 -2.24
CA VAL A 20 -4.43 2.33 -3.19
C VAL A 20 -5.38 2.89 -4.24
N SER A 21 -5.22 4.18 -4.56
CA SER A 21 -6.03 4.90 -5.55
C SER A 21 -5.21 6.03 -6.19
N GLU A 22 -5.81 6.79 -7.11
CA GLU A 22 -5.13 7.92 -7.80
C GLU A 22 -3.76 7.53 -8.36
N GLU A 23 -3.65 6.31 -8.89
CA GLU A 23 -2.40 5.80 -9.47
C GLU A 23 -2.02 6.60 -10.70
N SER A 24 -0.79 7.11 -10.69
CA SER A 24 -0.18 7.84 -11.78
C SER A 24 1.23 7.31 -12.03
N TYR A 25 1.98 7.98 -12.90
CA TYR A 25 3.34 7.58 -13.24
C TYR A 25 4.35 7.86 -12.13
N ASN A 26 4.08 8.79 -11.22
CA ASN A 26 5.02 9.18 -10.17
C ASN A 26 4.35 9.38 -8.80
N HIS A 27 3.08 8.98 -8.68
CA HIS A 27 2.34 9.09 -7.44
C HIS A 27 1.22 8.06 -7.38
N PHE A 28 0.77 7.80 -6.15
CA PHE A 28 -0.50 7.17 -5.86
C PHE A 28 -0.94 7.58 -4.45
N ARG A 29 -2.25 7.51 -4.20
CA ARG A 29 -2.83 7.74 -2.88
C ARG A 29 -2.94 6.43 -2.12
N VAL A 30 -2.57 6.46 -0.86
CA VAL A 30 -2.83 5.40 0.13
C VAL A 30 -3.85 5.92 1.12
N SER A 31 -4.90 5.13 1.38
CA SER A 31 -5.95 5.47 2.34
C SER A 31 -6.26 4.27 3.24
N TRP A 32 -6.76 4.53 4.45
CA TRP A 32 -7.07 3.53 5.47
C TRP A 32 -8.32 3.92 6.25
N ASP A 33 -8.90 2.96 6.96
CA ASP A 33 -9.94 3.19 7.95
C ASP A 33 -9.26 3.41 9.33
N PRO A 34 -9.55 4.52 10.04
CA PRO A 34 -8.98 4.77 11.36
C PRO A 34 -9.39 3.70 12.38
N PRO A 35 -8.50 3.34 13.33
CA PRO A 35 -8.86 2.47 14.43
C PRO A 35 -9.87 3.14 15.37
N GLN A 36 -10.58 2.35 16.17
CA GLN A 36 -11.50 2.89 17.19
C GLN A 36 -10.79 3.61 18.33
N SER A 37 -9.53 3.24 18.59
CA SER A 37 -8.68 3.93 19.58
C SER A 37 -8.18 5.27 19.03
N PRO A 38 -8.23 6.37 19.80
CA PRO A 38 -7.73 7.67 19.35
C PRO A 38 -6.22 7.64 19.07
N THR A 39 -5.83 7.92 17.84
CA THR A 39 -4.42 8.02 17.43
C THR A 39 -3.94 9.47 17.58
N VAL A 40 -2.62 9.69 17.61
CA VAL A 40 -1.99 11.02 17.44
C VAL A 40 -1.50 11.25 16.01
N GLY A 41 -1.69 10.26 15.13
CA GLY A 41 -1.25 10.29 13.75
C GLY A 41 -0.81 8.93 13.23
N TYR A 42 -0.25 8.93 12.03
CA TYR A 42 0.15 7.73 11.32
C TYR A 42 1.54 7.90 10.72
N LYS A 43 2.38 6.87 10.85
CA LYS A 43 3.67 6.77 10.19
C LYS A 43 3.52 5.93 8.93
N ILE A 44 4.04 6.43 7.82
CA ILE A 44 4.01 5.77 6.52
C ILE A 44 5.46 5.56 6.06
N VAL A 45 5.84 4.30 5.88
CA VAL A 45 7.15 3.91 5.37
C VAL A 45 6.97 3.22 4.03
N TYR A 46 7.77 3.57 3.02
CA TYR A 46 7.63 3.01 1.68
C TYR A 46 8.96 2.84 0.97
N GLN A 47 9.07 1.77 0.19
CA GLN A 47 10.28 1.44 -0.58
C GLN A 47 9.93 0.67 -1.87
N PRO A 48 10.73 0.81 -2.94
CA PRO A 48 10.58 -0.03 -4.12
C PRO A 48 10.82 -1.52 -3.81
N ILE A 49 10.07 -2.41 -4.45
CA ILE A 49 10.16 -3.87 -4.22
C ILE A 49 11.21 -4.53 -5.10
N TYR A 50 11.24 -4.20 -6.39
CA TYR A 50 12.02 -4.92 -7.41
C TYR A 50 13.27 -4.19 -7.88
N VAL A 51 13.45 -2.94 -7.45
CA VAL A 51 14.60 -2.10 -7.81
C VAL A 51 15.24 -1.59 -6.53
N GLN A 52 16.55 -1.36 -6.56
CA GLN A 52 17.22 -0.74 -5.43
C GLN A 52 16.78 0.72 -5.30
N GLY A 53 16.49 1.15 -4.08
CA GLY A 53 16.09 2.51 -3.77
C GLY A 53 16.05 2.75 -2.26
N PRO A 54 15.99 4.02 -1.83
CA PRO A 54 15.94 4.34 -0.43
C PRO A 54 14.60 3.93 0.20
N VAL A 55 14.65 3.62 1.50
CA VAL A 55 13.46 3.58 2.35
C VAL A 55 13.08 5.02 2.68
N LEU A 56 11.84 5.38 2.37
CA LEU A 56 11.31 6.71 2.62
C LEU A 56 10.27 6.64 3.74
N GLU A 57 10.17 7.70 4.53
CA GLU A 57 9.27 7.80 5.67
C GLU A 57 8.56 9.17 5.67
N THR A 58 7.30 9.17 6.06
CA THR A 58 6.51 10.38 6.28
C THR A 58 5.46 10.14 7.36
N THR A 59 4.95 11.21 7.95
CA THR A 59 3.97 11.16 9.04
C THR A 59 2.83 12.12 8.75
N VAL A 60 1.60 11.71 9.09
CA VAL A 60 0.40 12.55 9.01
C VAL A 60 -0.28 12.64 10.37
N GLY A 61 -1.09 13.69 10.57
CA GLY A 61 -1.82 13.93 11.82
C GLY A 61 -2.97 12.93 12.07
N GLU A 62 -3.55 13.01 13.26
CA GLU A 62 -4.63 12.14 13.75
C GLU A 62 -5.89 12.16 12.89
N ASP A 63 -6.26 13.33 12.33
CA ASP A 63 -7.44 13.51 11.49
C ASP A 63 -7.27 12.99 10.05
N MET A 64 -6.08 12.49 9.71
CA MET A 64 -5.76 12.04 8.36
C MET A 64 -5.99 10.54 8.23
N ASN A 65 -6.72 10.16 7.19
CA ASN A 65 -6.95 8.76 6.82
C ASN A 65 -6.44 8.43 5.41
N SER A 66 -5.68 9.36 4.80
CA SER A 66 -5.03 9.14 3.51
C SER A 66 -3.80 10.03 3.32
N ILE A 67 -2.92 9.63 2.41
CA ILE A 67 -1.77 10.41 1.95
C ILE A 67 -1.52 10.18 0.46
N LEU A 68 -1.14 11.24 -0.26
CA LEU A 68 -0.63 11.16 -1.63
C LEU A 68 0.90 11.02 -1.59
N LEU A 69 1.42 9.86 -1.97
CA LEU A 69 2.87 9.65 -2.08
C LEU A 69 3.36 10.17 -3.42
N LEU A 70 4.31 11.10 -3.41
CA LEU A 70 4.80 11.83 -4.58
C LEU A 70 6.23 11.43 -4.94
N ASN A 71 6.69 11.86 -6.11
CA ASN A 71 8.07 11.69 -6.61
C ASN A 71 8.53 10.24 -6.65
N LEU A 72 7.59 9.32 -6.93
CA LEU A 72 7.86 7.91 -7.09
C LEU A 72 8.43 7.62 -8.48
N LEU A 73 9.20 6.54 -8.59
CA LEU A 73 9.69 6.03 -9.85
C LEU A 73 8.53 5.44 -10.66
N SER A 74 8.51 5.69 -11.96
CA SER A 74 7.46 5.18 -12.83
C SER A 74 7.55 3.68 -13.07
N GLY A 75 6.41 3.04 -13.29
CA GLY A 75 6.33 1.61 -13.56
C GLY A 75 6.87 0.72 -12.44
N THR A 76 6.94 1.23 -11.22
CA THR A 76 7.60 0.62 -10.08
C THR A 76 6.57 0.25 -9.02
N GLU A 77 6.72 -0.93 -8.46
CA GLU A 77 5.91 -1.39 -7.33
C GLU A 77 6.59 -1.05 -6.02
N TYR A 78 5.83 -0.48 -5.10
CA TYR A 78 6.26 -0.04 -3.79
C TYR A 78 5.57 -0.86 -2.72
N ASN A 79 6.32 -1.33 -1.74
CA ASN A 79 5.76 -1.82 -0.49
C ASN A 79 5.55 -0.60 0.41
N VAL A 80 4.32 -0.43 0.89
CA VAL A 80 3.92 0.66 1.79
C VAL A 80 3.48 0.06 3.11
N GLN A 81 3.96 0.65 4.19
CA GLN A 81 3.72 0.30 5.57
C GLN A 81 3.02 1.46 6.25
N VAL A 82 1.90 1.21 6.92
CA VAL A 82 1.15 2.21 7.69
C VAL A 82 1.06 1.74 9.13
N THR A 83 1.48 2.59 10.07
CA THR A 83 1.49 2.32 11.50
C THR A 83 0.75 3.45 12.23
N ALA A 84 -0.22 3.13 13.08
CA ALA A 84 -0.87 4.13 13.93
C ALA A 84 0.05 4.49 15.10
N SER A 85 0.14 5.79 15.40
CA SER A 85 0.90 6.32 16.53
C SER A 85 -0.05 6.73 17.65
N TYR A 86 0.34 6.45 18.89
CA TYR A 86 -0.39 6.75 20.11
C TYR A 86 0.56 7.36 21.14
N PRO A 87 0.06 8.06 22.18
CA PRO A 87 0.92 8.56 23.25
C PRO A 87 1.69 7.45 23.99
N ALA A 88 1.10 6.24 24.05
CA ALA A 88 1.68 5.08 24.73
C ALA A 88 2.58 4.21 23.84
N GLY A 89 2.66 4.47 22.53
CA GLY A 89 3.44 3.65 21.60
C GLY A 89 2.89 3.63 20.17
N GLN A 90 3.23 2.59 19.42
CA GLN A 90 2.77 2.39 18.05
C GLN A 90 1.98 1.08 17.94
N SER A 91 1.05 1.02 17.00
CA SER A 91 0.37 -0.23 16.64
C SER A 91 1.30 -1.20 15.91
N GLU A 92 0.78 -2.37 15.60
CA GLU A 92 1.36 -3.18 14.52
C GLU A 92 1.26 -2.45 13.17
N THR A 93 2.13 -2.82 12.24
CA THR A 93 2.16 -2.24 10.90
C THR A 93 1.27 -3.01 9.95
N LEU A 94 0.44 -2.30 9.18
CA LEU A 94 -0.23 -2.87 8.02
C LEU A 94 0.51 -2.57 6.73
N LEU A 95 0.47 -3.53 5.81
CA LEU A 95 1.21 -3.51 4.55
C LEU A 95 0.23 -3.46 3.37
N ILE A 96 0.57 -2.66 2.37
CA ILE A 96 -0.08 -2.69 1.05
C ILE A 96 0.95 -2.43 -0.04
N ASN A 97 0.73 -3.01 -1.22
CA ASN A 97 1.53 -2.68 -2.39
C ASN A 97 0.80 -1.65 -3.26
N GLY A 98 1.52 -0.60 -3.65
CA GLY A 98 1.07 0.38 -4.63
C GLY A 98 1.97 0.36 -5.85
N LYS A 99 1.40 0.56 -7.05
CA LYS A 99 2.16 0.52 -8.30
C LYS A 99 1.94 1.78 -9.10
N THR A 100 3.04 2.39 -9.53
CA THR A 100 2.95 3.51 -10.48
C THR A 100 2.78 2.99 -11.90
N CYS A 101 2.04 3.74 -12.73
CA CYS A 101 1.92 3.42 -14.16
C CYS A 101 3.26 3.51 -14.87
N LYS A 102 3.37 2.80 -16.00
CA LYS A 102 4.33 3.13 -17.05
C LYS A 102 3.67 4.09 -18.04
N TYR A 103 4.41 5.11 -18.46
CA TYR A 103 4.02 5.93 -19.61
C TYR A 103 4.41 5.24 -20.91
N PHE A 104 3.43 5.01 -21.77
CA PHE A 104 3.64 4.65 -23.16
C PHE A 104 3.02 5.74 -24.04
N GLY A 105 3.87 6.60 -24.61
CA GLY A 105 3.45 7.79 -25.37
C GLY A 105 2.80 8.85 -24.47
N HIS A 106 1.50 8.70 -24.19
CA HIS A 106 0.68 9.62 -23.40
C HIS A 106 -0.33 8.91 -22.47
N LYS A 107 -0.27 7.57 -22.38
CA LYS A 107 -1.21 6.78 -21.57
C LYS A 107 -0.52 6.19 -20.33
N CYS A 108 -1.14 6.40 -19.18
CA CYS A 108 -0.87 5.70 -17.93
C CYS A 108 -1.42 4.28 -18.10
N VAL A 109 -0.54 3.28 -18.23
CA VAL A 109 -0.97 1.88 -18.31
C VAL A 109 -0.71 1.22 -16.96
N PRO A 110 -1.74 0.74 -16.25
CA PRO A 110 -1.56 -0.04 -15.04
C PRO A 110 -0.76 -1.29 -15.39
N VAL A 111 0.33 -1.52 -14.69
CA VAL A 111 1.17 -2.72 -14.89
C VAL A 111 0.56 -3.89 -14.10
N LYS A 112 -0.77 -4.06 -14.19
CA LYS A 112 -1.48 -5.18 -13.55
C LYS A 112 -1.03 -6.46 -14.26
N ALA A 113 -0.77 -7.51 -13.48
CA ALA A 113 -0.34 -8.81 -13.99
C ALA A 113 -1.23 -9.24 -15.17
N PRO A 114 -0.68 -9.89 -16.21
CA PRO A 114 -1.49 -10.39 -17.30
C PRO A 114 -2.61 -11.23 -16.71
N HIS A 115 -3.84 -10.86 -17.02
CA HIS A 115 -4.96 -11.76 -16.94
C HIS A 115 -4.58 -12.93 -17.85
N PHE A 116 -4.03 -14.00 -17.28
CA PHE A 116 -4.00 -15.28 -17.96
C PHE A 116 -5.46 -15.68 -18.11
N SER A 117 -6.09 -15.19 -19.18
CA SER A 117 -7.29 -15.81 -19.72
C SER A 117 -6.85 -17.22 -20.12
N ALA A 118 -7.38 -18.21 -19.39
CA ALA A 118 -7.19 -19.62 -19.66
C ALA A 118 -7.65 -20.03 -21.08
N ASP A 119 -8.30 -19.11 -21.81
CA ASP A 119 -8.80 -19.31 -23.16
C ASP A 119 -7.69 -19.25 -24.23
N GLY A 120 -6.51 -18.71 -23.90
CA GLY A 120 -5.36 -18.63 -24.80
C GLY A 120 -4.51 -19.91 -24.90
N PHE A 121 -4.57 -20.79 -23.90
CA PHE A 121 -3.66 -21.95 -23.79
C PHE A 121 -4.10 -23.13 -24.67
N LEU A 122 -5.38 -23.21 -25.05
CA LEU A 122 -5.93 -24.31 -25.86
C LEU A 122 -5.75 -24.14 -27.37
N ARG A 123 -5.39 -22.94 -27.86
CA ARG A 123 -5.17 -22.73 -29.31
C ARG A 123 -3.80 -23.17 -29.80
N VAL A 124 -2.79 -23.25 -28.92
CA VAL A 124 -1.43 -23.70 -29.27
C VAL A 124 -1.28 -25.22 -29.19
N GLN A 125 -2.12 -25.92 -28.42
CA GLN A 125 -2.05 -27.38 -28.29
C GLN A 125 -2.73 -28.15 -29.44
N ARG A 126 -3.47 -27.47 -30.33
CA ARG A 126 -4.16 -28.10 -31.47
C ARG A 126 -3.39 -28.10 -32.80
N LEU A 127 -2.15 -27.58 -32.82
CA LEU A 127 -1.29 -27.55 -34.00
C LEU A 127 -0.09 -28.53 -33.93
N LEU A 128 0.10 -29.25 -32.81
CA LEU A 128 1.21 -30.20 -32.65
C LEU A 128 0.79 -31.68 -32.69
N TYR A 129 -0.48 -31.99 -32.99
CA TYR A 129 -1.01 -33.37 -33.01
C TYR A 129 -1.80 -33.74 -34.29
N LEU A 130 -1.47 -33.16 -35.45
CA LEU A 130 -2.08 -33.55 -36.73
C LEU A 130 -1.07 -33.89 -37.85
N HIS A 131 0.21 -34.02 -37.52
CA HIS A 131 1.23 -34.56 -38.43
C HIS A 131 2.03 -35.67 -37.73
N SER A 132 1.41 -36.85 -37.59
CA SER A 132 2.05 -38.15 -37.42
C SER A 132 1.10 -39.21 -37.93
#